data_AF-A0AAV7VQA0-F1
#
_entry.id   AF-A0AAV7VQA0-F1
#
_cell.length_a   1.000
_cell.length_b   1.000
_cell.length_c   1.000
_cell.angle_alpha   90.00
_cell.angle_beta   90.00
_cell.angle_gamma   90.00
#
_symmetry.space_group_name_H-M   'P 1'
#
loop_
_entity.id
_entity.type
_entity.pdbx_description
1 polymer ?
#
loop_
_entity_poly.entity_id
_entity_poly.type
_entity_poly.pdbx_seq_one_letter_code
_entity_poly.pdbx_strand_id
1 'polypeptide(L)'
;MTGPHASPHLSEPTMMADKEHSTTMEWILQEITTVSRRIEGMDASLTLLTLETKSMHSDIAGFQSRVTGLEQRMGSLEAQATAFQDRDQDLLYLRSKLTDMEDRSRRDNIRLLGIPENGEGADMQAFLSSTFLHSQN
;
A
#
# COMPACT_ATOMS: atom_id res chain seq x y z
N MET A 1 -2.85 -31.22 114.37
CA MET A 1 -2.93 -32.01 113.12
C MET A 1 -3.12 -31.03 111.99
N THR A 2 -2.26 -31.13 110.96
CA THR A 2 -2.52 -30.79 109.53
C THR A 2 -3.25 -29.47 109.27
N GLY A 3 -2.64 -28.38 108.80
CA GLY A 3 -1.74 -28.23 107.64
C GLY A 3 -2.15 -26.93 106.93
N PRO A 4 -1.22 -26.18 106.31
CA PRO A 4 -1.42 -24.83 105.76
C PRO A 4 -1.81 -24.85 104.27
N HIS A 5 -2.42 -23.79 103.75
CA HIS A 5 -2.38 -23.45 102.31
C HIS A 5 -2.89 -22.01 102.10
N ALA A 6 -2.03 -21.00 102.16
CA ALA A 6 -1.27 -20.47 101.03
C ALA A 6 -2.17 -19.89 99.93
N SER A 7 -2.31 -18.56 99.93
CA SER A 7 -2.58 -17.80 98.71
C SER A 7 -1.40 -17.96 97.75
N PRO A 8 -1.67 -18.21 96.45
CA PRO A 8 -0.80 -17.74 95.39
C PRO A 8 -1.56 -16.71 94.55
N HIS A 9 -1.08 -15.48 94.65
CA HIS A 9 -0.96 -14.57 93.51
C HIS A 9 -0.25 -15.30 92.35
N LEU A 10 -0.55 -14.93 91.08
CA LEU A 10 -0.03 -15.41 89.77
C LEU A 10 -1.07 -16.27 89.02
N SER A 11 -1.52 -15.98 87.80
CA SER A 11 -1.15 -14.97 86.79
C SER A 11 -2.34 -14.84 85.83
N GLU A 12 -2.56 -13.67 85.25
CA GLU A 12 -3.24 -13.54 83.94
C GLU A 12 -2.39 -14.25 82.88
N PRO A 13 -2.97 -15.15 82.08
CA PRO A 13 -2.65 -15.17 80.67
C PRO A 13 -3.90 -15.48 79.86
N THR A 14 -4.61 -14.44 79.40
CA THR A 14 -5.63 -14.62 78.35
C THR A 14 -5.69 -13.42 77.41
N MET A 15 -5.30 -12.22 77.85
CA MET A 15 -5.31 -11.03 76.98
C MET A 15 -4.20 -10.97 75.91
N MET A 16 -3.10 -11.71 76.06
CA MET A 16 -1.97 -11.65 75.12
C MET A 16 -2.20 -12.49 73.85
N ALA A 17 -2.76 -13.71 73.98
CA ALA A 17 -3.07 -14.57 72.84
C ALA A 17 -4.20 -13.99 71.95
N ASP A 18 -5.20 -13.36 72.57
CA ASP A 18 -6.31 -12.72 71.86
C ASP A 18 -5.86 -11.45 71.10
N LYS A 19 -4.86 -10.72 71.63
CA LYS A 19 -4.23 -9.59 70.93
C LYS A 19 -3.42 -10.02 69.70
N GLU A 20 -2.68 -11.11 69.76
CA GLU A 20 -1.91 -11.61 68.62
C GLU A 20 -2.83 -12.11 67.49
N HIS A 21 -3.92 -12.81 67.82
CA HIS A 21 -4.94 -13.21 66.85
C HIS A 21 -5.68 -12.00 66.26
N SER A 22 -6.01 -11.00 67.07
CA SER A 22 -6.59 -9.73 66.60
C SER A 22 -5.66 -8.99 65.63
N THR A 23 -4.36 -8.96 65.92
CA THR A 23 -3.35 -8.30 65.07
C THR A 23 -3.16 -9.04 63.74
N THR A 24 -3.18 -10.37 63.78
CA THR A 24 -3.09 -11.22 62.58
C THR A 24 -4.29 -11.01 61.66
N MET A 25 -5.51 -10.93 62.21
CA MET A 25 -6.72 -10.65 61.44
C MET A 25 -6.69 -9.26 60.79
N GLU A 26 -6.21 -8.25 61.51
CA GLU A 26 -6.10 -6.88 60.98
C GLU A 26 -5.13 -6.81 59.79
N TRP A 27 -4.00 -7.51 59.87
CA TRP A 27 -3.06 -7.61 58.75
C TRP A 27 -3.68 -8.32 57.53
N ILE A 28 -4.40 -9.43 57.74
CA ILE A 28 -5.09 -10.15 56.66
C ILE A 28 -6.10 -9.24 55.96
N LEU A 29 -6.88 -8.47 56.73
CA LEU A 29 -7.85 -7.52 56.16
C LEU A 29 -7.18 -6.41 55.35
N GLN A 30 -6.03 -5.91 55.79
CA GLN A 30 -5.24 -4.94 55.06
C GLN A 30 -4.72 -5.51 53.73
N GLU A 31 -4.22 -6.74 53.73
CA GLU A 31 -3.76 -7.40 52.51
C GLU A 31 -4.90 -7.70 51.54
N ILE A 32 -6.05 -8.17 52.04
CA ILE A 32 -7.26 -8.33 51.22
C ILE A 32 -7.63 -7.01 50.55
N THR A 33 -7.66 -5.91 51.32
CA THR A 33 -7.96 -4.57 50.78
C THR A 33 -6.96 -4.15 49.71
N THR A 34 -5.69 -4.46 49.91
CA THR A 34 -4.61 -4.16 48.96
C THR A 34 -4.75 -4.96 47.68
N VAL A 35 -5.04 -6.26 47.78
CA VAL A 35 -5.29 -7.15 46.65
C VAL A 35 -6.54 -6.72 45.88
N SER A 36 -7.64 -6.39 46.56
CA SER A 36 -8.88 -5.88 45.93
C SER A 36 -8.61 -4.64 45.09
N ARG A 37 -7.86 -3.67 45.62
CA ARG A 37 -7.48 -2.46 44.86
C ARG A 37 -6.63 -2.78 43.63
N ARG A 38 -5.73 -3.76 43.74
CA ARG A 38 -4.91 -4.20 42.59
C ARG A 38 -5.77 -4.87 41.51
N ILE A 39 -6.76 -5.68 41.91
CA ILE A 39 -7.71 -6.31 40.98
C ILE A 39 -8.53 -5.25 40.24
N GLU A 40 -9.07 -4.26 40.95
CA GLU A 40 -9.80 -3.14 40.33
C GLU A 40 -8.93 -2.39 39.29
N GLY A 41 -7.66 -2.13 39.63
CA GLY A 41 -6.70 -1.51 38.69
C GLY A 41 -6.40 -2.38 37.47
N MET A 42 -6.34 -3.70 37.64
CA MET A 42 -6.18 -4.65 36.54
C MET A 42 -7.42 -4.68 35.64
N ASP A 43 -8.63 -4.67 36.20
CA ASP A 43 -9.88 -4.63 35.43
C ASP A 43 -10.00 -3.36 34.58
N ALA A 44 -9.60 -2.21 35.13
CA ALA A 44 -9.53 -0.96 34.39
C ALA A 44 -8.53 -1.06 33.21
N SER A 45 -7.36 -1.65 33.46
CA SER A 45 -6.32 -1.84 32.44
C SER A 45 -6.77 -2.80 31.33
N LEU A 46 -7.44 -3.90 31.68
CA LEU A 46 -8.01 -4.85 30.72
C LEU A 46 -9.12 -4.21 29.87
N THR A 47 -9.93 -3.34 30.46
CA THR A 47 -10.95 -2.58 29.74
C THR A 47 -10.33 -1.66 28.70
N LEU A 48 -9.26 -0.95 29.05
CA LEU A 48 -8.53 -0.09 28.11
C LEU A 48 -7.89 -0.89 26.97
N LEU A 49 -7.20 -1.99 27.29
CA LEU A 49 -6.61 -2.88 26.28
C LEU A 49 -7.66 -3.44 25.31
N THR A 50 -8.85 -3.76 25.82
CA THR A 50 -9.97 -4.23 24.99
C THR A 50 -10.43 -3.13 24.02
N LEU A 51 -10.50 -1.88 24.48
CA LEU A 51 -10.88 -0.74 23.64
C LEU A 51 -9.83 -0.47 22.57
N GLU A 52 -8.54 -0.46 22.94
CA GLU A 52 -7.44 -0.25 22.01
C GLU A 52 -7.38 -1.37 20.96
N THR A 53 -7.58 -2.63 21.37
CA THR A 53 -7.66 -3.77 20.44
C THR A 53 -8.81 -3.61 19.43
N LYS A 54 -9.97 -3.13 19.86
CA LYS A 54 -11.09 -2.84 18.96
C LYS A 54 -10.77 -1.70 17.99
N SER A 55 -10.09 -0.65 18.45
CA SER A 55 -9.64 0.44 17.58
C SER A 55 -8.67 -0.06 16.52
N MET A 56 -7.64 -0.81 16.93
CA MET A 56 -6.67 -1.41 16.01
C MET A 56 -7.35 -2.32 14.99
N HIS A 57 -8.35 -3.11 15.41
CA HIS A 57 -9.11 -3.96 14.48
C HIS A 57 -9.86 -3.14 13.42
N SER A 58 -10.48 -2.02 13.82
CA SER A 58 -11.13 -1.10 12.89
C SER A 58 -10.14 -0.48 11.91
N ASP A 59 -8.97 -0.05 12.39
CA ASP A 59 -7.93 0.53 11.54
C ASP A 59 -7.39 -0.48 10.52
N ILE A 60 -7.15 -1.73 10.96
CA ILE A 60 -6.73 -2.83 10.08
C ILE A 60 -7.78 -3.09 9.00
N ALA A 61 -9.06 -3.15 9.34
CA ALA A 61 -10.13 -3.31 8.35
C ALA A 61 -10.16 -2.16 7.34
N GLY A 62 -9.94 -0.92 7.81
CA GLY A 62 -9.81 0.27 6.96
C GLY A 62 -8.61 0.17 6.01
N PHE A 63 -7.46 -0.27 6.50
CA PHE A 63 -6.28 -0.49 5.66
C PHE A 63 -6.48 -1.60 4.62
N GLN A 64 -7.11 -2.71 5.00
CA GLN A 64 -7.44 -3.79 4.06
C GLN A 64 -8.31 -3.29 2.90
N SER A 65 -9.36 -2.53 3.21
CA SER A 65 -10.22 -1.93 2.17
C SER A 65 -9.44 -1.01 1.22
N ARG A 66 -8.54 -0.18 1.76
CA ARG A 66 -7.69 0.72 0.97
C ARG A 66 -6.71 -0.05 0.09
N VAL A 67 -6.09 -1.12 0.60
CA VAL A 67 -5.17 -1.98 -0.15
C VAL A 67 -5.91 -2.63 -1.31
N THR A 68 -7.07 -3.24 -1.08
CA THR A 68 -7.88 -3.81 -2.15
C THR A 68 -8.25 -2.76 -3.21
N GLY A 69 -8.62 -1.55 -2.80
CA GLY A 69 -8.91 -0.46 -3.73
C GLY A 69 -7.69 -0.05 -4.59
N LEU A 70 -6.49 -0.07 -4.01
CA LEU A 70 -5.24 0.21 -4.73
C LEU A 70 -4.88 -0.91 -5.71
N GLU A 71 -5.03 -2.17 -5.32
CA GLU A 71 -4.80 -3.33 -6.18
C GLU A 71 -5.69 -3.30 -7.43
N GLN A 72 -6.98 -2.97 -7.27
CA GLN A 72 -7.90 -2.84 -8.41
C GLN A 72 -7.49 -1.71 -9.36
N ARG A 73 -7.08 -0.55 -8.82
CA ARG A 73 -6.60 0.58 -9.63
C ARG A 73 -5.30 0.24 -10.37
N MET A 74 -4.40 -0.46 -9.72
CA MET A 74 -3.13 -0.91 -10.30
C MET A 74 -3.39 -1.88 -11.46
N GLY A 75 -4.26 -2.88 -11.28
CA GLY A 75 -4.64 -3.79 -12.36
C GLY A 75 -5.29 -3.07 -13.55
N SER A 76 -6.12 -2.04 -13.30
CA SER A 76 -6.69 -1.21 -14.37
C SER A 76 -5.62 -0.39 -15.13
N LEU A 77 -4.63 0.15 -14.42
CA LEU A 77 -3.53 0.90 -15.03
C LEU A 77 -2.62 -0.01 -15.85
N GLU A 78 -2.32 -1.21 -15.37
CA GLU A 78 -1.57 -2.22 -16.10
C GLU A 78 -2.28 -2.61 -17.40
N ALA A 79 -3.59 -2.88 -17.35
CA ALA A 79 -4.38 -3.17 -18.55
C ALA A 79 -4.37 -2.02 -19.57
N GLN A 80 -4.45 -0.77 -19.09
CA GLN A 80 -4.35 0.41 -19.96
C GLN A 80 -2.95 0.54 -20.59
N ALA A 81 -1.89 0.29 -19.82
CA ALA A 81 -0.52 0.35 -20.32
C ALA A 81 -0.29 -0.67 -21.45
N THR A 82 -0.75 -1.92 -21.27
CA THR A 82 -0.70 -2.95 -22.32
C THR A 82 -1.48 -2.50 -23.56
N ALA A 83 -2.69 -1.97 -23.38
CA ALA A 83 -3.49 -1.49 -24.51
C ALA A 83 -2.86 -0.28 -25.23
N PHE A 84 -2.03 0.52 -24.56
CA PHE A 84 -1.26 1.58 -25.23
C PHE A 84 -0.06 1.02 -25.99
N GLN A 85 0.62 0.02 -25.45
CA GLN A 85 1.72 -0.67 -26.16
C GLN A 85 1.22 -1.32 -27.45
N ASP A 86 0.08 -2.01 -27.41
CA ASP A 86 -0.50 -2.63 -28.60
C ASP A 86 -0.81 -1.59 -29.68
N ARG A 87 -1.42 -0.46 -29.29
CA ARG A 87 -1.70 0.65 -30.22
C ARG A 87 -0.44 1.27 -30.81
N ASP A 88 0.64 1.35 -30.04
CA ASP A 88 1.92 1.88 -30.53
C ASP A 88 2.54 0.94 -31.58
N GLN A 89 2.44 -0.38 -31.37
CA GLN A 89 2.84 -1.37 -32.38
C GLN A 89 2.00 -1.27 -33.65
N ASP A 90 0.68 -1.10 -33.52
CA ASP A 90 -0.21 -0.90 -34.67
C ASP A 90 0.17 0.36 -35.46
N LEU A 91 0.49 1.47 -34.77
CA LEU A 91 0.94 2.71 -35.40
C LEU A 91 2.27 2.53 -36.14
N LEU A 92 3.24 1.82 -35.55
CA LEU A 92 4.51 1.51 -36.20
C LEU A 92 4.31 0.66 -37.46
N TYR A 93 3.46 -0.36 -37.37
CA TYR A 93 3.09 -1.20 -38.51
C TYR A 93 2.45 -0.39 -39.63
N LEU A 94 1.45 0.45 -39.29
CA LEU A 94 0.73 1.25 -40.27
C LEU A 94 1.65 2.30 -40.92
N ARG A 95 2.55 2.90 -40.16
CA ARG A 95 3.56 3.82 -40.68
C ARG A 95 4.49 3.14 -41.66
N SER A 96 4.98 1.94 -41.35
CA SER A 96 5.82 1.15 -42.26
C SER A 96 5.10 0.87 -43.59
N LYS A 97 3.82 0.47 -43.50
CA LYS A 97 3.00 0.21 -44.68
C LYS A 97 2.77 1.48 -45.52
N LEU A 98 2.55 2.62 -44.88
CA LEU A 98 2.41 3.91 -45.55
C LEU A 98 3.68 4.29 -46.31
N THR A 99 4.85 4.13 -45.68
CA THR A 99 6.15 4.38 -46.34
C THR A 99 6.35 3.49 -47.56
N ASP A 100 6.09 2.17 -47.45
CA ASP A 100 6.21 1.26 -48.61
C ASP A 100 5.27 1.68 -49.75
N MET A 101 4.02 2.06 -49.43
CA MET A 101 3.08 2.54 -50.43
C MET A 101 3.55 3.83 -51.10
N GLU A 102 4.10 4.77 -50.35
CA GLU A 102 4.63 6.02 -50.88
C GLU A 102 5.85 5.78 -51.79
N ASP A 103 6.78 4.93 -51.37
CA ASP A 103 7.96 4.56 -52.15
C ASP A 103 7.57 3.86 -53.45
N ARG A 104 6.60 2.92 -53.40
CA ARG A 104 6.07 2.26 -54.60
C ARG A 104 5.36 3.22 -55.53
N SER A 105 4.60 4.18 -54.98
CA SER A 105 3.91 5.19 -55.78
C SER A 105 4.86 6.17 -56.45
N ARG A 106 6.03 6.41 -55.87
CA ARG A 106 7.06 7.33 -56.42
C ARG A 106 8.12 6.64 -57.26
N ARG A 107 8.18 5.30 -57.23
CA ARG A 107 9.25 4.51 -57.87
C ARG A 107 9.47 4.84 -59.34
N ASP A 108 8.39 5.01 -60.09
CA ASP A 108 8.44 5.25 -61.53
C ASP A 108 8.40 6.75 -61.88
N ASN A 109 8.36 7.62 -60.87
CA ASN A 109 8.37 9.07 -61.09
C ASN A 109 9.80 9.55 -61.32
N ILE A 110 10.03 10.21 -62.45
CA ILE A 110 11.32 10.83 -62.79
C ILE A 110 11.25 12.32 -62.40
N ARG A 111 12.27 12.80 -61.68
CA ARG A 111 12.42 14.24 -61.37
C ARG A 111 13.41 14.86 -62.34
N LEU A 112 12.93 15.83 -63.12
CA LEU A 112 13.76 16.63 -64.01
C LEU A 112 14.21 17.89 -63.28
N LEU A 113 15.52 18.08 -63.14
CA LEU A 113 16.12 19.24 -62.45
C LEU A 113 16.92 20.08 -63.44
N GLY A 114 16.91 21.40 -63.27
CA GLY A 114 17.70 22.32 -64.10
C GLY A 114 17.12 22.58 -65.50
N ILE A 115 15.85 22.23 -65.74
CA ILE A 115 15.15 22.62 -66.97
C ILE A 115 14.69 24.08 -66.83
N PRO A 116 15.04 24.96 -67.78
CA PRO A 116 14.58 26.35 -67.75
C PRO A 116 13.06 26.42 -67.94
N GLU A 117 12.39 27.24 -67.12
CA GLU A 117 10.94 27.46 -67.24
C GLU A 117 10.58 27.98 -68.64
N ASN A 118 9.48 27.47 -69.21
CA ASN A 118 8.99 27.75 -70.56
C ASN A 118 9.92 27.32 -71.73
N GLY A 119 10.99 26.55 -71.48
CA GLY A 119 11.86 26.00 -72.54
C GLY A 119 11.19 24.91 -73.40
N GLU A 120 10.11 24.34 -72.91
CA GLU A 120 9.33 23.25 -73.52
C GLU A 120 8.43 23.68 -74.70
N GLY A 121 8.08 24.97 -74.80
CA GLY A 121 7.18 25.46 -75.84
C GLY A 121 5.77 24.85 -75.76
N ALA A 122 5.16 24.57 -76.91
CA ALA A 122 3.78 24.04 -76.98
C ALA A 122 3.69 22.50 -76.88
N ASP A 123 4.82 21.78 -77.01
CA ASP A 123 4.84 20.31 -77.05
C ASP A 123 5.97 19.73 -76.18
N MET A 124 5.56 19.23 -75.02
CA MET A 124 6.45 18.60 -74.04
C MET A 124 7.06 17.29 -74.52
N GLN A 125 6.37 16.51 -75.37
CA GLN A 125 6.90 15.24 -75.86
C GLN A 125 8.04 15.46 -76.84
N ALA A 126 7.89 16.43 -77.75
CA ALA A 126 8.93 16.82 -78.69
C ALA A 126 10.15 17.37 -77.95
N PHE A 127 9.94 18.22 -76.94
CA PHE A 127 11.00 18.72 -76.07
C PHE A 127 11.77 17.57 -75.42
N LEU A 128 11.13 16.72 -74.61
CA LEU A 128 11.79 15.61 -73.90
C LEU A 128 12.50 14.64 -74.87
N SER A 129 11.87 14.32 -76.00
CA SER A 129 12.48 13.46 -77.02
C SER A 129 13.75 14.08 -77.58
N SER A 130 13.75 15.39 -77.86
CA SER A 130 14.95 16.10 -78.32
C SER A 130 16.05 16.12 -77.25
N THR A 131 15.71 16.41 -75.98
CA THR A 131 16.67 16.55 -74.88
C THR A 131 17.36 15.22 -74.55
N PHE A 132 16.62 14.11 -74.54
CA PHE A 132 17.18 12.80 -74.19
C PHE A 132 17.80 12.04 -75.36
N LEU A 133 17.34 12.24 -76.60
CA LEU A 133 17.87 11.52 -77.77
C LEU A 133 19.07 12.22 -78.43
N HIS A 134 19.20 13.56 -78.35
CA HIS A 134 20.35 14.26 -78.93
C HIS A 134 21.59 14.31 -78.02
N SER A 135 21.47 13.97 -76.73
CA SER A 135 22.58 13.96 -75.77
C SER A 135 23.52 12.73 -75.88
N GLN A 136 23.28 11.81 -76.83
CA GLN A 136 24.06 10.57 -76.99
C GLN A 136 25.15 10.61 -78.09
N ASN A 137 25.51 11.80 -78.61
CA ASN A 137 26.67 11.98 -79.50
C ASN A 137 27.64 13.04 -78.98
#